data_AF-A0A816NBZ4-F1
#
_entry.id   AF-A0A816NBZ4-F1
#
_cell.length_a   1.000
_cell.length_b   1.000
_cell.length_c   1.000
_cell.angle_alpha   90.00
_cell.angle_beta   90.00
_cell.angle_gamma   90.00
#
_symmetry.space_group_name_H-M   'P 1'
#
loop_
_entity.id
_entity.type
_entity.pdbx_description
1 polymer ?
#
loop_
_entity_poly.entity_id
_entity_poly.type
_entity_poly.pdbx_seq_one_letter_code
_entity_poly.pdbx_strand_id
1 'polypeptide(L)'
;MTNIMENPRYAHTASLLTKGKILVTGGWGGTSYLNSAELYDISVGNWATTGNMNIARECHTSSVLPNGNVLVTGGLNFIPLNRSELY
;
A
#
# COMPACT_ATOMS: atom_id res chain seq x y z
N MET A 1 22.33 -0.34 -8.61
CA MET A 1 21.31 -0.13 -7.55
C MET A 1 19.99 -0.60 -8.13
N THR A 2 19.44 -1.67 -7.57
CA THR A 2 18.22 -2.31 -8.10
C THR A 2 17.00 -1.50 -7.70
N ASN A 3 16.22 -1.09 -8.69
CA ASN A 3 14.89 -0.47 -8.57
C ASN A 3 13.89 -1.53 -8.09
N ILE A 4 13.92 -1.87 -6.79
CA ILE A 4 13.11 -2.94 -6.21
C ILE A 4 12.27 -2.40 -5.05
N MET A 5 11.03 -2.87 -4.94
CA MET A 5 10.26 -2.77 -3.70
C MET A 5 11.03 -3.49 -2.59
N GLU A 6 11.11 -2.86 -1.43
CA GLU A 6 11.85 -3.37 -0.27
C GLU A 6 11.16 -4.61 0.32
N ASN A 7 9.82 -4.62 0.35
CA ASN A 7 9.05 -5.75 0.83
C ASN A 7 8.40 -6.49 -0.34
N PRO A 8 8.78 -7.77 -0.60
CA PRO A 8 8.04 -8.60 -1.53
C PRO A 8 6.61 -8.75 -1.03
N ARG A 9 5.62 -8.71 -1.93
CA ARG A 9 4.21 -8.71 -1.58
C ARG A 9 3.32 -9.19 -2.72
N TYR A 10 2.22 -9.87 -2.40
CA TYR A 10 1.07 -10.05 -3.30
C TYR A 10 -0.22 -9.61 -2.60
N ALA A 11 -1.33 -9.55 -3.32
CA ALA A 11 -2.63 -9.11 -2.78
C ALA A 11 -2.60 -7.71 -2.10
N HIS A 12 -1.63 -6.89 -2.48
CA HIS A 12 -1.56 -5.47 -2.15
C HIS A 12 -2.48 -4.67 -3.08
N THR A 13 -2.63 -3.38 -2.79
CA THR A 13 -3.23 -2.44 -3.73
C THR A 13 -2.20 -1.41 -4.19
N ALA A 14 -2.35 -0.93 -5.42
CA ALA A 14 -1.53 0.12 -6.00
C ALA A 14 -2.44 1.28 -6.45
N SER A 15 -2.20 2.47 -5.94
CA SER A 15 -3.01 3.67 -6.20
C SER A 15 -2.17 4.76 -6.84
N LEU A 16 -2.62 5.32 -7.97
CA LEU A 16 -1.98 6.48 -8.59
C LEU A 16 -2.33 7.75 -7.81
N LEU A 17 -1.34 8.37 -7.20
CA LEU A 17 -1.42 9.66 -6.54
C LEU A 17 -1.17 10.81 -7.52
N THR A 18 -1.37 12.04 -7.04
CA THR A 18 -0.99 13.25 -7.78
C THR A 18 0.51 13.26 -8.12
N LYS A 19 0.87 13.94 -9.21
CA LYS A 19 2.27 14.12 -9.67
C LYS A 19 3.01 12.84 -10.04
N GLY A 20 2.28 11.79 -10.41
CA GLY A 20 2.90 10.55 -10.90
C GLY A 20 3.65 9.80 -9.81
N LYS A 21 3.02 9.60 -8.66
CA LYS A 21 3.52 8.66 -7.65
C LYS A 21 2.52 7.52 -7.52
N ILE A 22 3.00 6.29 -7.43
CA ILE A 22 2.14 5.13 -7.16
C ILE A 22 2.38 4.72 -5.71
N LEU A 23 1.33 4.75 -4.89
CA LEU A 23 1.36 4.22 -3.55
C LEU A 23 0.97 2.75 -3.58
N VAL A 24 1.85 1.89 -3.10
CA VAL A 24 1.58 0.49 -2.86
C VAL A 24 1.38 0.27 -1.37
N THR A 25 0.24 -0.29 -0.97
CA THR A 25 -0.09 -0.52 0.44
C THR A 25 -0.40 -1.98 0.74
N GLY A 26 0.10 -2.46 1.87
CA GLY A 26 -0.22 -3.78 2.43
C GLY A 26 0.17 -4.95 1.52
N GLY A 27 -0.65 -6.00 1.58
CA GLY A 27 -0.42 -7.30 0.95
C GLY A 27 0.18 -8.33 1.90
N TRP A 28 0.45 -9.52 1.37
CA TRP A 28 1.09 -10.61 2.09
C TRP A 28 2.54 -10.78 1.64
N GLY A 29 3.46 -10.70 2.60
CA GLY A 29 4.90 -10.76 2.39
C GLY A 29 5.50 -12.17 2.39
N GLY A 30 4.66 -13.20 2.26
CA GLY A 30 5.07 -14.61 2.32
C GLY A 30 4.96 -15.21 3.73
N THR A 31 5.27 -14.43 4.76
CA THR A 31 5.21 -14.87 6.18
C THR A 31 4.25 -14.07 7.05
N SER A 32 3.84 -12.87 6.60
CA SER A 32 3.00 -11.97 7.37
C SER A 32 2.18 -11.04 6.49
N TYR A 33 1.06 -10.57 7.03
CA TYR A 33 0.34 -9.42 6.50
C TYR A 33 1.20 -8.18 6.68
N LEU A 34 1.27 -7.34 5.67
CA LEU A 34 2.05 -6.12 5.70
C LEU A 34 1.17 -4.95 6.07
N ASN A 35 1.66 -4.08 6.95
CA ASN A 35 1.17 -2.72 7.09
C ASN A 35 2.08 -1.70 6.39
N SER A 36 3.19 -2.15 5.79
CA SER A 36 4.10 -1.26 5.09
C SER A 36 3.50 -0.73 3.80
N ALA A 37 3.89 0.50 3.47
CA ALA A 37 3.60 1.12 2.20
C ALA A 37 4.88 1.65 1.55
N GLU A 38 4.87 1.64 0.22
CA GLU A 38 6.00 2.06 -0.61
C GLU A 38 5.50 2.94 -1.75
N LEU A 39 6.29 3.95 -2.10
CA LEU A 39 6.01 4.86 -3.20
C LEU A 39 6.92 4.55 -4.37
N TYR A 40 6.33 4.40 -5.55
CA TYR A 40 7.05 4.41 -6.82
C TYR A 40 6.92 5.78 -7.47
N ASP A 41 8.05 6.42 -7.76
CA ASP A 41 8.10 7.66 -8.52
C ASP A 41 8.37 7.35 -10.00
N ILE A 42 7.38 7.58 -10.87
CA ILE A 42 7.50 7.27 -12.31
C ILE A 42 8.49 8.19 -13.03
N SER A 43 8.84 9.36 -12.47
CA SER A 43 9.75 10.30 -13.12
C SER A 43 11.20 9.84 -13.07
N VAL A 44 11.58 9.18 -11.98
CA VAL A 44 12.95 8.66 -11.76
C VAL A 44 13.01 7.14 -11.79
N GLY A 45 11.84 6.47 -11.80
CA GLY A 45 11.74 5.02 -11.79
C GLY A 45 12.39 4.41 -10.56
N ASN A 46 12.06 4.91 -9.37
CA ASN A 46 12.61 4.42 -8.11
C ASN A 46 11.52 4.21 -7.06
N TRP A 47 11.77 3.23 -6.18
CA TRP A 47 10.97 2.97 -4.99
C TRP A 47 11.53 3.68 -3.76
N ALA A 48 10.64 4.08 -2.87
CA ALA A 48 10.98 4.56 -1.54
C ALA A 48 9.95 4.06 -0.52
N THR A 49 10.41 3.70 0.68
CA THR A 49 9.51 3.46 1.81
C THR A 49 8.84 4.76 2.25
N THR A 50 7.65 4.62 2.82
CA THR A 50 6.88 5.73 3.36
C THR A 50 6.20 5.31 4.67
N GLY A 51 5.23 6.08 5.16
CA GLY A 51 4.51 5.77 6.40
C GLY A 51 3.87 4.38 6.34
N ASN A 52 3.63 3.77 7.50
CA ASN A 52 2.89 2.51 7.58
C ASN A 52 1.39 2.78 7.74
N MET A 53 0.58 1.85 7.25
CA MET A 53 -0.82 1.72 7.68
C MET A 53 -0.88 1.34 9.17
N ASN A 54 -2.00 1.64 9.81
CA ASN A 54 -2.30 1.24 11.18
C ASN A 54 -2.57 -0.26 11.28
N ILE A 55 -3.18 -0.86 10.25
CA ILE A 55 -3.56 -2.28 10.25
C ILE A 55 -2.88 -2.98 9.08
N ALA A 56 -2.08 -4.00 9.40
CA ALA A 56 -1.56 -4.92 8.39
C ALA A 56 -2.73 -5.65 7.72
N ARG A 57 -2.74 -5.73 6.39
CA ARG A 57 -3.84 -6.34 5.64
C ARG A 57 -3.44 -6.74 4.22
N GLU A 58 -4.07 -7.78 3.70
CA GLU A 58 -4.06 -8.12 2.27
C GLU A 58 -5.49 -8.10 1.70
N CYS A 59 -5.63 -8.17 0.37
CA CYS A 59 -6.91 -8.24 -0.34
C CYS A 59 -7.87 -7.09 -0.01
N HIS A 60 -7.36 -5.96 0.49
CA HIS A 60 -8.14 -4.74 0.71
C HIS A 60 -8.39 -4.00 -0.60
N THR A 61 -9.22 -2.96 -0.54
CA THR A 61 -9.31 -1.97 -1.61
C THR A 61 -8.74 -0.63 -1.14
N SER A 62 -8.24 0.16 -2.08
CA SER A 62 -7.72 1.50 -1.85
C SER A 62 -8.38 2.49 -2.80
N SER A 63 -8.76 3.66 -2.31
CA SER A 63 -9.31 4.74 -3.14
C SER A 63 -8.65 6.07 -2.80
N VAL A 64 -8.09 6.73 -3.81
CA VAL A 64 -7.53 8.08 -3.65
C VAL A 64 -8.65 9.09 -3.55
N LEU A 65 -8.62 9.90 -2.50
CA LEU A 65 -9.60 10.94 -2.22
C LEU A 65 -9.19 12.26 -2.89
N PRO A 66 -10.13 13.21 -3.11
CA PRO A 66 -9.83 14.49 -3.75
C PRO A 66 -8.79 15.34 -3.02
N ASN A 67 -8.61 15.15 -1.71
CA ASN A 67 -7.61 15.83 -0.91
C ASN A 67 -6.20 15.19 -0.97
N GLY A 68 -6.04 14.09 -1.71
CA GLY A 68 -4.79 13.36 -1.85
C GLY A 68 -4.57 12.23 -0.85
N ASN A 69 -5.43 12.07 0.16
CA ASN A 69 -5.37 10.93 1.08
C ASN A 69 -5.83 9.65 0.39
N VAL A 70 -5.47 8.49 0.94
CA VAL A 70 -5.89 7.18 0.45
C VAL A 70 -6.77 6.51 1.49
N LEU A 71 -8.03 6.26 1.14
CA LEU A 71 -8.92 5.43 1.96
C LEU A 71 -8.61 3.96 1.69
N VAL A 72 -8.22 3.24 2.73
CA VAL A 72 -7.98 1.80 2.69
C VAL A 72 -9.10 1.10 3.45
N THR A 73 -9.83 0.18 2.80
CA THR A 73 -11.01 -0.47 3.39
C THR A 73 -10.99 -1.99 3.25
N GLY A 74 -11.48 -2.67 4.30
CA GLY A 74 -11.62 -4.11 4.33
C GLY A 74 -10.29 -4.86 4.28
N GLY A 75 -10.30 -6.02 3.61
CA GLY A 75 -9.16 -6.94 3.53
C GLY A 75 -9.14 -7.99 4.64
N LEU A 76 -8.02 -8.68 4.74
CA LEU A 76 -7.81 -9.82 5.63
C LEU A 76 -6.54 -9.63 6.47
N ASN A 77 -6.64 -9.92 7.76
CA ASN A 77 -5.49 -10.11 8.65
C ASN A 77 -5.86 -11.16 9.70
N PHE A 78 -5.61 -12.43 9.39
CA PHE A 78 -6.14 -13.64 10.02
C PHE A 78 -7.67 -13.77 9.94
N ILE A 79 -8.39 -12.67 10.09
CA ILE A 79 -9.85 -12.55 9.99
C ILE A 79 -10.22 -11.41 9.03
N PRO A 80 -11.40 -11.48 8.37
CA PRO A 80 -11.90 -10.38 7.57
C PRO A 80 -12.01 -9.09 8.40
N LEU A 81 -11.53 -7.99 7.84
CA LEU A 81 -11.55 -6.69 8.49
C LEU A 81 -12.83 -5.95 8.12
N ASN A 82 -13.54 -5.44 9.13
CA ASN A 82 -14.69 -4.54 8.98
C ASN A 82 -14.30 -3.07 9.23
N ARG A 83 -13.03 -2.72 9.01
CA ARG A 83 -12.46 -1.40 9.33
C ARG A 83 -11.81 -0.77 8.11
N SER A 84 -11.94 0.55 8.05
CA SER A 84 -11.22 1.40 7.12
C SER A 84 -10.22 2.28 7.87
N GLU A 85 -9.22 2.75 7.15
CA GLU A 85 -8.30 3.78 7.63
C GLU A 85 -7.97 4.77 6.51
N LEU A 86 -7.63 5.99 6.91
CA LEU A 86 -7.01 6.95 6.01
C LEU A 86 -5.50 6.80 6.11
N TYR A 87 -4.88 6.72 4.94
CA TYR A 87 -3.45 6.78 4.75
C TYR A 87 -3.09 8.12 4.11
#